data_AF-A0A3C1G4Z3-F1
#
_entry.id   AF-A0A3C1G4Z3-F1
#
_cell.length_a   1.000
_cell.length_b   1.000
_cell.length_c   1.000
_cell.angle_alpha   90.00
_cell.angle_beta   90.00
_cell.angle_gamma   90.00
#
_symmetry.space_group_name_H-M   'P 1'
#
loop_
_entity.id
_entity.type
_entity.pdbx_description
1 polymer ?
#
loop_
_entity_poly.entity_id
_entity_poly.type
_entity_poly.pdbx_seq_one_letter_code
_entity_poly.pdbx_strand_id
1 'polypeptide(L)' 'MNKIREFFRDVKVEIKKVVYPTKDELIGSTWVVITTVIVVSIFLGIVDFGLTKFVKIAFKVG' A
#
# COMPACT_ATOMS: atom_id res chain seq x y z
N MET A 1 -26.34 -37.33 8.01
CA MET A 1 -26.47 -35.88 8.26
C MET A 1 -25.42 -35.27 9.21
N ASN A 2 -24.57 -36.05 9.90
CA ASN A 2 -23.58 -35.49 10.84
C ASN A 2 -22.29 -34.94 10.19
N LYS A 3 -21.87 -35.48 9.03
CA LYS A 3 -20.64 -35.06 8.34
C LYS A 3 -20.62 -33.57 8.00
N ILE A 4 -21.71 -33.02 7.48
CA ILE A 4 -21.80 -31.61 7.08
C ILE A 4 -21.59 -30.68 8.29
N ARG A 5 -22.14 -31.03 9.46
CA ARG A 5 -22.00 -30.25 10.69
C ARG A 5 -20.57 -30.27 11.24
N GLU A 6 -19.87 -31.39 11.09
CA GLU A 6 -18.43 -31.49 11.41
C GLU A 6 -17.58 -30.68 10.43
N PHE A 7 -17.84 -30.76 9.12
CA PHE A 7 -17.14 -29.96 8.11
C PHE A 7 -17.24 -28.46 8.40
N PHE A 8 -18.42 -27.93 8.69
CA PHE A 8 -18.57 -26.50 9.04
C PHE A 8 -17.87 -26.12 10.34
N ARG A 9 -17.82 -27.04 11.31
CA ARG A 9 -17.11 -26.81 12.57
C ARG A 9 -15.60 -26.76 12.33
N ASP A 10 -15.08 -27.67 11.54
CA ASP A 10 -13.65 -27.77 11.25
C ASP A 10 -13.18 -26.58 10.39
N VAL A 11 -13.97 -26.17 9.38
CA VAL A 11 -13.73 -24.94 8.60
C VAL A 11 -13.73 -23.69 9.50
N LYS A 12 -14.65 -23.59 10.46
CA LYS A 12 -14.69 -22.47 11.41
C LYS A 12 -13.45 -22.43 12.31
N VAL A 13 -12.90 -23.59 12.68
CA VAL A 13 -11.66 -23.69 13.47
C VAL A 13 -10.45 -23.31 12.63
N GLU A 14 -10.43 -23.70 11.36
CA GLU A 14 -9.33 -23.42 10.41
C GLU A 14 -9.30 -21.93 10.00
N ILE A 15 -10.47 -21.32 9.79
CA ILE A 15 -10.59 -19.86 9.61
C ILE A 15 -10.13 -19.10 10.86
N LYS A 16 -10.29 -19.67 12.06
CA LYS A 16 -9.75 -19.06 13.29
C LYS A 16 -8.23 -19.19 13.43
N LYS A 17 -7.59 -20.12 12.68
CA LYS A 17 -6.13 -20.24 12.58
C LYS A 17 -5.54 -19.30 11.53
N VAL A 18 -6.36 -18.66 10.69
CA VAL A 18 -5.91 -17.52 9.89
C VAL A 18 -5.48 -16.43 10.86
N VAL A 19 -4.16 -16.28 10.97
CA VAL A 19 -3.52 -15.28 11.80
C VAL A 19 -3.88 -13.93 11.20
N TYR A 20 -4.91 -13.29 11.73
CA TYR A 20 -5.21 -11.91 11.37
C TYR A 20 -4.15 -11.04 12.04
N PRO A 21 -3.51 -10.13 11.29
CA PRO A 21 -2.53 -9.22 11.87
C PRO A 21 -3.18 -8.43 13.01
N THR A 22 -2.42 -8.25 14.08
CA THR A 22 -2.87 -7.42 15.20
C THR A 22 -3.04 -5.96 14.72
N LYS A 23 -3.95 -5.21 15.34
CA LYS A 23 -4.24 -3.82 14.92
C LYS A 23 -2.97 -2.96 14.88
N ASP A 24 -2.00 -3.26 15.74
CA ASP A 24 -0.72 -2.56 15.85
C ASP A 24 0.19 -2.80 14.63
N GLU A 25 0.21 -4.02 14.08
CA GLU A 25 0.95 -4.34 12.85
C GLU A 25 0.34 -3.64 11.63
N LEU A 26 -0.99 -3.52 11.60
CA LEU A 26 -1.72 -2.84 10.53
C LEU A 26 -1.44 -1.33 10.52
N ILE A 27 -1.33 -0.72 11.71
CA ILE A 27 -0.98 0.70 11.87
C ILE A 27 0.50 0.93 11.52
N GLY A 28 1.40 0.05 11.98
CA GLY A 28 2.83 0.15 11.67
C GLY A 28 3.11 0.08 10.17
N SER A 29 2.48 -0.88 9.47
CA SER A 29 2.65 -1.05 8.02
C SER A 29 2.06 0.11 7.21
N THR A 30 0.91 0.66 7.61
CA THR A 30 0.33 1.84 6.93
C THR A 30 1.16 3.10 7.14
N TRP A 31 1.78 3.29 8.31
CA TRP A 31 2.63 4.45 8.59
C TRP A 31 3.88 4.50 7.69
N VAL A 32 4.51 3.34 7.47
CA VAL A 32 5.67 3.21 6.57
C VAL A 32 5.29 3.56 5.13
N VAL A 33 4.13 3.07 4.67
CA VAL A 33 3.63 3.38 3.33
C VAL A 33 3.37 4.88 3.16
N ILE A 34 2.69 5.52 4.12
CA ILE A 34 2.41 6.96 4.08
C ILE A 34 3.71 7.77 3.98
N THR A 35 4.68 7.45 4.83
CA THR A 35 5.98 8.14 4.84
C THR A 35 6.71 7.98 3.50
N THR A 36 6.71 6.76 2.95
CA THR A 36 7.37 6.46 1.67
C THR A 36 6.72 7.23 0.52
N VAL A 37 5.37 7.26 0.47
CA VAL A 37 4.62 7.98 -0.56
C VAL A 37 4.89 9.49 -0.49
N ILE A 38 4.96 10.07 0.71
CA ILE A 38 5.30 11.49 0.89
C ILE A 38 6.69 11.79 0.32
N VAL A 39 7.70 10.97 0.66
CA VAL A 39 9.07 11.19 0.16
C VAL A 39 9.13 11.09 -1.37
N VAL A 40 8.51 10.05 -1.94
CA VAL A 40 8.50 9.84 -3.40
C VAL A 40 7.75 10.96 -4.11
N SER A 41 6.59 11.39 -3.60
CA SER A 41 5.81 12.47 -4.22
C SER A 41 6.54 13.81 -4.20
N ILE A 42 7.27 14.15 -3.13
CA ILE A 42 8.12 15.34 -3.08
C ILE A 42 9.23 15.26 -4.12
N PHE A 43 9.91 14.11 -4.20
CA PHE A 43 10.99 13.91 -5.17
C PHE A 43 10.48 14.08 -6.62
N LEU A 44 9.39 13.39 -6.97
CA LEU A 44 8.79 13.50 -8.30
C LEU A 44 8.33 14.94 -8.59
N GLY A 45 7.69 15.62 -7.63
CA GLY A 45 7.26 17.00 -7.80
C GLY A 45 8.41 17.98 -8.09
N ILE A 46 9.58 17.78 -7.45
CA ILE A 46 10.78 18.57 -7.75
C ILE A 46 11.28 18.30 -9.17
N VAL A 47 11.34 17.02 -9.55
CA VAL A 47 11.80 16.59 -10.87
C VAL A 47 10.87 17.12 -11.97
N ASP A 48 9.56 16.98 -11.80
CA ASP A 48 8.55 17.47 -12.75
C ASP A 48 8.61 18.99 -12.92
N PHE A 49 8.81 19.73 -11.83
CA PHE A 49 8.97 21.19 -11.88
C PHE A 49 10.27 21.60 -12.59
N GLY A 50 11.36 20.89 -12.31
CA GLY A 50 12.66 21.08 -12.96
C GLY A 50 12.59 20.84 -14.46
N LEU A 51 12.05 19.69 -14.88
CA LEU A 51 11.85 19.34 -16.28
C LEU A 51 10.94 20.34 -16.99
N THR A 52 9.81 20.73 -16.39
CA THR A 52 8.87 21.67 -17.02
C THR A 52 9.53 23.01 -17.34
N LYS A 53 10.42 23.51 -16.45
CA LYS A 53 11.20 24.72 -16.73
C LYS A 53 12.23 24.50 -17.83
N PHE A 54 12.98 23.39 -17.78
CA PHE A 54 13.97 23.05 -18.80
C PHE A 54 13.35 22.92 -20.20
N VAL A 55 12.24 22.18 -20.32
CA VAL A 55 11.51 21.99 -21.57
C VAL A 55 10.97 23.31 -22.11
N LYS A 56 10.41 24.19 -21.25
CA LYS A 56 9.97 25.53 -21.67
C LYS A 56 11.11 26.40 -22.23
N ILE A 57 12.30 26.32 -21.62
CA ILE A 57 13.47 27.06 -22.10
C ILE A 57 13.94 26.48 -23.44
N ALA A 58 14.05 25.15 -23.54
CA ALA A 58 14.45 24.47 -24.77
C ALA A 58 13.51 24.80 -25.95
N PHE A 59 12.20 24.78 -25.73
CA PHE A 59 11.21 25.12 -26.77
C PHE A 59 11.15 26.61 -27.12
N LYS A 60 11.54 27.51 -26.21
CA LYS A 60 11.59 28.97 -26.48
C LYS A 60 12.85 29.37 -27.26
N VAL A 61 13.89 28.55 -27.22
CA VAL A 61 15.17 28.80 -27.89
C VAL A 61 15.20 28.24 -29.33
N GLY A 62 14.29 27.31 -29.66
CA GLY A 62 14.08 26.81 -31.02
C GLY A 62 13.13 27.66 -31.85
#